data_AF-A0A378B1N7-F1
#
_entry.id   AF-A0A378B1N7-F1
#
_cell.length_a   1.000
_cell.length_b   1.000
_cell.length_c   1.000
_cell.angle_alpha   90.00
_cell.angle_beta   90.00
_cell.angle_gamma   90.00
#
_symmetry.space_group_name_H-M   'P 1'
#
loop_
_entity.id
_entity.type
_entity.pdbx_description
1 polymer ?
#
loop_
_entity_poly.entity_id
_entity_poly.type
_entity_poly.pdbx_seq_one_letter_code
_entity_poly.pdbx_strand_id
1 'polypeptide(L)' 'MDSENERLAQALREGNARYEARFGRVFLIRAKGRSGEEMLQALTRRLQHTADEEVAEALAQLREITMLRLEGVIGE' A
#
# COMPACT_ATOMS: atom_id res chain seq x y z
N MET A 1 0.26 -23.41 8.67
CA MET A 1 0.94 -22.15 8.29
C MET A 1 0.33 -21.56 7.03
N ASP A 2 -0.11 -22.36 6.06
CA ASP A 2 -0.75 -21.88 4.82
C ASP A 2 -2.04 -21.05 5.05
N SER A 3 -2.86 -21.44 6.03
CA SER A 3 -4.16 -20.78 6.29
C SER A 3 -4.05 -19.33 6.78
N GLU A 4 -2.96 -18.94 7.43
CA GLU A 4 -2.77 -17.54 7.87
C GLU A 4 -2.39 -16.64 6.69
N ASN A 5 -1.55 -17.13 5.79
CA ASN A 5 -1.16 -16.42 4.59
C ASN A 5 -2.33 -16.30 3.60
N GLU A 6 -3.18 -17.33 3.51
CA GLU A 6 -4.43 -17.29 2.73
C GLU A 6 -5.41 -16.24 3.28
N ARG A 7 -5.60 -16.19 4.60
CA ARG A 7 -6.43 -15.15 5.24
C ARG A 7 -5.89 -13.75 5.01
N LEU A 8 -4.57 -13.58 5.08
CA LEU A 8 -3.92 -12.30 4.82
C LEU A 8 -4.10 -11.85 3.37
N ALA A 9 -3.88 -12.76 2.41
CA ALA A 9 -4.10 -12.48 1.00
C ALA A 9 -5.55 -12.12 0.69
N GLN A 10 -6.52 -12.82 1.32
CA GLN A 10 -7.94 -12.51 1.18
C GLN A 10 -8.27 -11.12 1.75
N ALA A 11 -7.78 -10.80 2.96
CA ALA A 11 -8.00 -9.50 3.60
C ALA A 11 -7.40 -8.35 2.78
N LEU A 12 -6.21 -8.55 2.21
CA LEU A 12 -5.60 -7.58 1.29
C LEU A 12 -6.44 -7.38 0.03
N ARG A 13 -6.93 -8.45 -0.60
CA ARG A 13 -7.80 -8.33 -1.79
C ARG A 13 -9.09 -7.57 -1.46
N GLU A 14 -9.75 -7.91 -0.36
CA GLU A 14 -10.97 -7.24 0.05
C GLU A 14 -10.72 -5.76 0.38
N GLY A 15 -9.65 -5.47 1.10
CA GLY A 15 -9.24 -4.09 1.40
C GLY A 15 -8.94 -3.29 0.14
N ASN A 16 -8.26 -3.89 -0.86
CA ASN A 16 -7.96 -3.23 -2.13
C ASN A 16 -9.23 -2.91 -2.92
N ALA A 17 -10.18 -3.85 -2.98
CA ALA A 17 -11.46 -3.62 -3.65
C ALA A 17 -12.26 -2.51 -2.97
N ARG A 18 -12.31 -2.49 -1.63
CA ARG A 18 -12.95 -1.39 -0.87
C ARG A 18 -12.27 -0.05 -1.10
N TYR A 19 -10.94 -0.06 -1.17
CA TYR A 19 -10.14 1.14 -1.38
C TYR A 19 -10.40 1.72 -2.78
N GLU A 20 -10.40 0.87 -3.81
CA GLU A 20 -10.71 1.26 -5.18
C GLU A 20 -12.14 1.80 -5.29
N ALA A 21 -13.11 1.15 -4.64
CA ALA A 21 -14.50 1.63 -4.61
C ALA A 21 -14.66 2.99 -3.90
N ARG A 22 -13.86 3.25 -2.85
CA ARG A 22 -13.94 4.51 -2.06
C ARG A 22 -13.21 5.67 -2.72
N PHE A 23 -12.01 5.42 -3.26
CA PHE A 23 -11.12 6.46 -3.76
C PHE A 23 -11.00 6.50 -5.29
N GLY A 24 -11.57 5.53 -6.01
CA GLY A 24 -11.54 5.46 -7.48
C GLY A 24 -10.15 5.19 -8.06
N ARG A 25 -9.24 4.60 -7.28
CA ARG A 25 -7.84 4.37 -7.67
C ARG A 25 -7.24 3.17 -6.95
N VAL A 26 -6.15 2.64 -7.51
CA VAL A 26 -5.41 1.54 -6.91
C VAL A 26 -4.67 1.97 -5.63
N PHE A 27 -4.57 1.06 -4.67
CA PHE A 27 -3.78 1.28 -3.46
C PHE A 27 -2.29 1.23 -3.76
N LEU A 28 -1.56 2.26 -3.37
CA LEU A 28 -0.13 2.40 -3.66
C LEU A 28 0.66 2.52 -2.35
N ILE A 29 1.58 1.59 -2.12
CA ILE A 29 2.40 1.50 -0.92
C ILE A 29 3.81 1.00 -1.27
N ARG A 30 4.82 1.50 -0.58
CA ARG A 30 6.20 1.01 -0.71
C ARG A 30 6.31 -0.38 -0.07
N ALA A 31 6.45 -1.41 -0.90
CA ALA A 31 6.55 -2.80 -0.45
C ALA A 31 7.92 -3.20 0.13
N LYS A 32 9.01 -2.49 -0.24
CA LYS A 32 10.36 -2.83 0.22
C LYS A 32 10.45 -2.75 1.76
N GLY A 33 10.78 -3.86 2.39
CA GLY A 33 10.92 -3.97 3.85
C GLY A 33 9.61 -3.99 4.64
N ARG A 34 8.46 -4.23 4.01
CA ARG A 34 7.17 -4.39 4.71
C ARG A 34 6.65 -5.82 4.59
N SER A 35 6.12 -6.35 5.68
CA SER A 35 5.38 -7.62 5.69
C SER A 35 3.96 -7.43 5.14
N GLY A 36 3.30 -8.52 4.76
CA GLY A 36 1.91 -8.46 4.29
C GLY A 36 0.94 -7.91 5.34
N GLU A 37 1.17 -8.21 6.62
CA GLU A 37 0.39 -7.69 7.74
C GLU A 37 0.52 -6.16 7.87
N GLU A 38 1.74 -5.64 7.73
CA GLU A 38 2.02 -4.19 7.70
C GLU A 38 1.30 -3.51 6.53
N MET A 39 1.25 -4.16 5.37
CA MET A 39 0.51 -3.64 4.21
C MET A 39 -1.01 -3.63 4.47
N LEU A 40 -1.54 -4.67 5.12
CA LEU A 40 -2.96 -4.74 5.49
C LEU A 40 -3.33 -3.68 6.52
N GLN A 41 -2.47 -3.46 7.53
CA GLN A 41 -2.68 -2.41 8.53
C GLN A 41 -2.70 -1.03 7.88
N ALA A 42 -1.72 -0.75 7.01
CA ALA A 42 -1.66 0.52 6.29
C ALA A 42 -2.89 0.74 5.41
N LEU A 43 -3.35 -0.31 4.70
CA LEU A 43 -4.56 -0.27 3.88
C LEU A 43 -5.82 0.02 4.72
N THR A 44 -5.95 -0.67 5.85
CA THR A 44 -7.11 -0.50 6.76
C THR A 44 -7.14 0.90 7.36
N ARG A 45 -5.99 1.45 7.76
CA ARG A 45 -5.87 2.82 8.26
C ARG A 45 -6.22 3.85 7.17
N ARG A 46 -5.68 3.69 5.97
CA ARG A 46 -5.91 4.60 4.83
C ARG A 46 -7.34 4.58 4.32
N LEU A 47 -8.03 3.45 4.44
CA LEU A 47 -9.47 3.36 4.23
C LEU A 47 -10.29 4.28 5.15
N GLN A 48 -9.75 4.74 6.28
CA GLN A 48 -10.42 5.69 7.17
C GLN A 48 -10.12 7.15 6.82
N HIS A 49 -9.11 7.43 5.99
CA HIS A 49 -8.73 8.77 5.60
C HIS A 49 -9.77 9.44 4.69
N THR A 50 -9.75 10.77 4.67
CA THR A 50 -10.42 11.57 3.64
C THR A 50 -9.68 11.46 2.30
N ALA A 51 -10.34 11.82 1.20
CA ALA A 51 -9.73 11.74 -0.13
C ALA A 51 -8.45 12.61 -0.25
N ASP A 52 -8.41 13.76 0.42
CA ASP A 52 -7.26 14.68 0.41
C ASP A 52 -6.05 14.08 1.14
N GLU A 53 -6.27 13.59 2.37
CA GLU A 53 -5.25 12.89 3.16
C GLU A 53 -4.70 11.67 2.42
N GLU A 54 -5.60 10.94 1.76
CA GLU A 54 -5.24 9.81 0.92
C GLU A 54 -4.32 10.28 -0.22
N VAL A 55 -4.70 11.34 -0.97
CA VAL A 55 -3.86 11.86 -2.08
C VAL A 55 -2.46 12.22 -1.59
N ALA A 56 -2.36 12.92 -0.45
CA ALA A 56 -1.08 13.26 0.14
C ALA A 56 -0.24 12.02 0.49
N GLU A 57 -0.86 11.00 1.07
CA GLU A 57 -0.16 9.77 1.48
C GLU A 57 0.25 8.92 0.27
N ALA A 58 -0.59 8.81 -0.76
CA ALA A 58 -0.24 8.15 -2.02
C ALA A 58 0.94 8.82 -2.72
N LEU A 59 0.99 10.16 -2.74
CA LEU A 59 2.11 10.92 -3.30
C LEU A 59 3.40 10.69 -2.50
N ALA A 60 3.32 10.63 -1.18
CA ALA A 60 4.48 10.31 -0.34
C ALA A 60 5.01 8.89 -0.63
N GLN A 61 4.12 7.90 -0.74
CA GLN A 61 4.50 6.53 -1.11
C GLN A 61 5.13 6.46 -2.51
N LEU A 62 4.60 7.21 -3.48
CA LEU A 62 5.17 7.29 -4.82
C LEU A 62 6.57 7.91 -4.81
N ARG A 63 6.79 8.97 -4.01
CA ARG A 63 8.12 9.58 -3.83
C ARG A 63 9.11 8.58 -3.23
N GLU A 64 8.74 7.84 -2.19
CA GLU A 64 9.60 6.78 -1.63
C GLU A 64 9.97 5.72 -2.69
N ILE A 65 9.00 5.26 -3.47
CA ILE A 65 9.25 4.26 -4.53
C ILE A 65 10.19 4.82 -5.60
N THR A 66 9.99 6.08 -6.01
CA THR A 66 10.85 6.75 -6.99
C THR A 66 12.27 6.95 -6.46
N MET A 67 12.43 7.38 -5.21
CA MET A 67 13.75 7.53 -4.57
C MET A 67 14.50 6.20 -4.53
N LEU A 68 13.83 5.12 -4.06
CA LEU A 68 14.42 3.79 -4.02
C LEU A 68 14.86 3.28 -5.41
N ARG A 69 14.13 3.64 -6.46
CA ARG A 69 14.53 3.35 -7.84
C ARG A 69 15.72 4.18 -8.28
N LEU A 70 15.76 5.46 -7.93
CA LEU A 70 16.84 6.37 -8.29
C LEU A 70 18.15 5.99 -7.60
N GLU A 71 18.11 5.65 -6.32
CA GLU A 71 19.27 5.15 -5.56
C GLU A 71 19.82 3.85 -6.15
N GLY A 72 18.94 2.96 -6.63
CA GLY A 72 19.34 1.74 -7.32
C GLY A 72 19.94 1.96 -8.72
N VAL A 73 19.78 3.14 -9.31
CA VAL A 73 20.27 3.47 -10.68
C VAL A 73 21.52 4.36 -10.63
N ILE A 74 21.69 5.19 -9.61
CA ILE A 74 22.86 6.09 -9.45
C ILE A 74 24.00 5.41 -8.66
N GLY A 75 23.72 4.27 -8.01
CA GLY A 75 24.67 3.51 -7.19
C GLY A 75 25.42 2.38 -7.90
N GLU A 76 25.69 2.48 -9.21
CA GLU A 76 26.58 1.58 -9.97
C GLU A 76 27.80 2.34 -10.52
#